data_AF-A0AAP5N1G0-F1
#
_entry.id   AF-A0AAP5N1G0-F1
#
_cell.length_a   1.000
_cell.length_b   1.000
_cell.length_c   1.000
_cell.angle_alpha   90.00
_cell.angle_beta   90.00
_cell.angle_gamma   90.00
#
_symmetry.space_group_name_H-M   'P 1'
#
loop_
_entity.id
_entity.type
_entity.pdbx_description
1 polymer ?
#
loop_
_entity_poly.entity_id
_entity_poly.type
_entity_poly.pdbx_seq_one_letter_code
_entity_poly.pdbx_strand_id
1 'polypeptide(L)' 'MLVYDVVVNGEIKETILPRKHRLKEIYHYMMEQSQLMQRKYGEHVRLNKRIVY' A
#
# COMPACT_ATOMS: atom_id res chain seq x y z
N MET A 1 -2.65 2.61 -14.33
CA MET A 1 -1.65 2.71 -13.24
C MET A 1 -2.15 1.99 -11.99
N LEU A 2 -1.36 1.08 -11.44
CA LEU A 2 -1.70 0.35 -10.20
C LEU A 2 -1.32 1.19 -8.98
N VAL A 3 -2.25 1.43 -8.07
CA VAL A 3 -2.01 2.19 -6.83
C VAL A 3 -2.56 1.42 -5.63
N TYR A 4 -2.01 1.70 -4.45
CA TYR A 4 -2.42 1.09 -3.19
C TYR A 4 -2.74 2.18 -2.17
N ASP A 5 -4.00 2.30 -1.77
CA ASP A 5 -4.42 3.25 -0.75
C ASP A 5 -4.25 2.64 0.65
N VAL A 6 -3.52 3.34 1.51
CA VAL A 6 -3.32 3.01 2.92
C VAL A 6 -4.47 3.63 3.72
N VAL A 7 -5.40 2.80 4.16
CA VAL A 7 -6.56 3.19 4.93
C VAL A 7 -6.30 2.90 6.42
N VAL A 8 -6.40 3.93 7.25
CA VAL A 8 -6.21 3.86 8.69
C VAL A 8 -7.43 4.49 9.35
N ASN A 9 -8.10 3.74 10.23
CA ASN A 9 -9.33 4.20 10.91
C ASN A 9 -10.43 4.70 9.96
N GLY A 10 -10.52 4.14 8.75
CA GLY A 10 -11.50 4.53 7.74
C GLY A 10 -11.11 5.71 6.86
N GLU A 11 -9.97 6.36 7.12
CA GLU A 11 -9.44 7.45 6.29
C GLU A 11 -8.28 6.98 5.43
N ILE A 12 -8.23 7.43 4.17
CA ILE A 12 -7.07 7.24 3.31
C ILE A 12 -5.98 8.19 3.81
N LYS A 13 -4.92 7.63 4.40
CA LYS A 13 -3.77 8.42 4.87
C LYS A 13 -2.77 8.68 3.76
N GLU A 14 -2.46 7.65 2.97
CA GLU A 14 -1.42 7.70 1.94
C GLU A 14 -1.79 6.82 0.75
N THR A 15 -1.30 7.17 -0.44
CA THR A 15 -1.42 6.33 -1.64
C THR A 15 -0.02 5.93 -2.10
N ILE A 16 0.24 4.63 -2.12
CA ILE A 16 1.49 4.03 -2.55
C ILE A 16 1.41 3.71 -4.04
N LEU A 17 2.34 4.28 -4.80
CA LEU A 17 2.55 3.95 -6.20
C LEU A 17 3.77 3.04 -6.34
N PRO A 18 3.60 1.76 -6.71
CA PRO A 18 4.73 0.90 -7.03
C PRO A 18 5.45 1.44 -8.27
N ARG A 19 6.72 1.81 -8.12
CA ARG A 19 7.58 2.26 -9.24
C ARG A 19 8.05 1.11 -10.14
N LYS A 20 7.69 -0.13 -9.79
CA LYS A 20 8.10 -1.35 -10.48
C LYS A 20 6.93 -1.89 -11.30
N HIS A 21 7.25 -2.47 -12.46
CA HIS A 21 6.23 -3.02 -13.37
C HIS A 21 6.05 -4.53 -13.22
N ARG A 22 7.01 -5.25 -12.64
CA ARG A 22 6.92 -6.70 -12.44
C ARG A 22 6.14 -7.03 -11.18
N LEU A 23 5.14 -7.90 -11.30
CA LEU A 23 4.28 -8.32 -10.19
C LEU A 23 5.06 -8.82 -8.97
N LYS A 24 6.11 -9.60 -9.18
CA LYS A 24 6.96 -10.11 -8.08
C LYS A 24 7.63 -8.99 -7.29
N GLU A 25 8.16 -7.98 -7.99
CA GLU A 25 8.80 -6.82 -7.35
C GLU A 25 7.77 -5.96 -6.62
N ILE A 26 6.58 -5.77 -7.21
CA ILE A 26 5.47 -5.06 -6.58
C ILE A 26 5.06 -5.79 -5.29
N TYR A 27 4.97 -7.12 -5.31
CA TYR A 27 4.64 -7.91 -4.13
C TYR A 27 5.67 -7.73 -3.02
N HIS A 28 6.97 -7.87 -3.31
CA HIS A 28 8.02 -7.65 -2.31
C HIS A 28 8.00 -6.23 -1.76
N TYR A 29 7.87 -5.22 -2.63
CA TYR A 29 7.77 -3.83 -2.22
C TYR A 29 6.56 -3.58 -1.31
N MET A 30 5.38 -4.09 -1.68
CA MET A 30 4.17 -3.93 -0.88
C MET A 30 4.26 -4.66 0.47
N MET A 31 4.98 -5.78 0.54
CA MET A 31 5.21 -6.49 1.78
C MET A 31 6.06 -5.65 2.75
N GLU A 32 7.14 -5.04 2.27
CA GLU A 32 7.96 -4.11 3.07
C GLU A 32 7.14 -2.88 3.49
N GLN A 33 6.39 -2.29 2.57
CA GLN A 33 5.53 -1.13 2.87
C GLN A 33 4.46 -1.48 3.90
N SER A 34 3.85 -2.67 3.85
CA SER A 34 2.85 -3.09 4.83
C SER A 34 3.41 -3.13 6.26
N GLN A 35 4.63 -3.63 6.44
CA GLN A 35 5.29 -3.66 7.74
C GLN A 35 5.62 -2.25 8.24
N LEU A 36 6.08 -1.37 7.34
CA LEU A 36 6.32 0.04 7.67
C LEU A 36 5.03 0.77 8.06
N MET A 37 3.93 0.55 7.33
CA MET A 37 2.66 1.18 7.63
C MET A 37 2.08 0.67 8.95
N GLN A 38 2.19 -0.63 9.23
CA GLN A 38 1.78 -1.18 10.54
C GLN A 38 2.58 -0.58 11.69
N ARG A 39 3.89 -0.36 11.52
CA ARG A 39 4.71 0.33 12.54
C ARG A 39 4.35 1.81 12.69
N LYS A 40 3.99 2.48 11.59
CA LYS A 40 3.68 3.91 11.56
C LYS A 40 2.28 4.23 12.11
N TYR A 41 1.29 3.39 11.80
CA TYR A 41 -0.13 3.65 12.04
C TYR A 41 -0.79 2.64 12.99
N GLY A 42 -0.08 1.60 13.43
CA GLY A 42 -0.59 0.54 14.30
C GLY A 42 -1.20 -0.65 13.54
N GLU A 43 -1.87 -1.55 14.26
CA GLU A 43 -2.40 -2.81 13.70
C GLU A 43 -3.58 -2.60 12.72
N HIS A 44 -4.29 -1.48 12.79
CA HIS A 44 -5.49 -1.21 11.98
C HIS A 44 -5.21 -0.57 10.63
N VAL A 45 -4.20 -1.07 9.91
CA VAL A 45 -3.89 -0.63 8.55
C VAL A 45 -4.54 -1.57 7.54
N ARG A 46 -5.32 -1.02 6.62
CA ARG A 46 -5.84 -1.73 5.45
C ARG A 46 -5.19 -1.17 4.19
N LEU A 47 -4.64 -2.06 3.37
CA LEU A 47 -4.13 -1.70 2.05
C LEU A 47 -5.19 -2.03 1.01
N ASN A 48 -5.70 -1.02 0.33
CA ASN A 48 -6.69 -1.19 -0.73
C ASN A 48 -6.05 -1.03 -2.10
N LYS A 49 -6.15 -2.05 -2.96
CA LYS A 49 -5.58 -2.04 -4.31
C LYS A 49 -6.57 -1.38 -5.27
N ARG A 50 -6.14 -0.37 -6.02
CA ARG A 50 -6.94 0.32 -7.03
C ARG A 50 -6.19 0.41 -8.36
N ILE A 51 -6.92 0.30 -9.46
CA ILE A 51 -6.39 0.53 -10.82
C ILE A 51 -6.94 1.88 -11.28
N VAL A 52 -6.05 2.83 -11.55
CA VAL A 52 -6.39 4.13 -12.14
C VAL A 52 -6.17 4.02 -13.65
N TYR A 53 -7.15 4.37 -14.47
CA TYR A 53 -7.02 4.39 -15.94
C TYR A 53 -6.63 5.77 -16.44
#